data_AF-A0A2I3HHY2-F1
#
_entry.id   AF-A0A2I3HHY2-F1
#
_cell.length_a   1.000
_cell.length_b   1.000
_cell.length_c   1.000
_cell.angle_alpha   90.00
_cell.angle_beta   90.00
_cell.angle_gamma   90.00
#
_symmetry.space_group_name_H-M   'P 1'
#
loop_
_entity.id
_entity.type
_entity.pdbx_description
1 polymer ?
#
loop_
_entity_poly.entity_id
_entity_poly.type
_entity_poly.pdbx_seq_one_letter_code
_entity_poly.pdbx_strand_id
1 'polypeptide(L)'
;MNSSLTAQRRGSDAELGPWVMAARSKDAAPSQHDGLLPVKVEEDSPGSWEPSYPAAWTDPETSRLHFRQLRYQEVAGPEEALSRLRELCRRWLRPELLSKEQILELLVLEQFLTILPEELQAWVREHCPESGEEAVAVVRALQRALNGTSPQVWKAEWRTKS
;
A
#
# COMPACT_ATOMS: atom_id res chain seq x y z
N MET A 1 26.85 -52.11 -3.59
CA MET A 1 26.84 -52.68 -2.22
C MET A 1 27.97 -52.03 -1.45
N ASN A 2 27.75 -51.73 -0.16
CA ASN A 2 28.50 -50.77 0.66
C ASN A 2 28.27 -49.27 0.28
N SER A 3 28.47 -48.30 1.18
CA SER A 3 27.91 -48.21 2.54
C SER A 3 27.82 -46.75 2.99
N SER A 4 26.87 -46.44 3.86
CA SER A 4 26.53 -45.11 4.39
C SER A 4 27.69 -44.32 4.98
N LEU A 5 27.60 -42.98 4.92
CA LEU A 5 27.92 -42.12 6.07
C LEU A 5 26.92 -40.97 6.19
N THR A 6 26.12 -41.01 7.26
CA THR A 6 25.23 -39.93 7.69
C THR A 6 26.00 -38.89 8.51
N ALA A 7 25.76 -37.59 8.26
CA ALA A 7 26.18 -36.52 9.18
C ALA A 7 24.94 -35.80 9.71
N GLN A 8 24.72 -35.86 11.02
CA GLN A 8 23.54 -35.32 11.70
C GLN A 8 23.95 -34.34 12.82
N ARG A 9 23.41 -33.12 12.72
CA ARG A 9 23.08 -32.15 13.79
C ARG A 9 24.18 -31.68 14.78
N ARG A 10 24.40 -30.36 14.75
CA ARG A 10 24.60 -29.46 15.91
C ARG A 10 24.28 -28.03 15.42
N GLY A 11 23.58 -27.13 16.13
CA GLY A 11 23.04 -27.18 17.49
C GLY A 11 23.49 -25.97 18.32
N SER A 12 22.86 -24.81 18.11
CA SER A 12 22.83 -23.58 18.92
C SER A 12 21.91 -22.63 18.14
N ASP A 13 20.81 -22.05 18.61
CA ASP A 13 20.40 -21.61 19.95
C ASP A 13 21.32 -20.55 20.56
N ALA A 14 20.76 -19.35 20.70
CA ALA A 14 21.36 -18.13 21.24
C ALA A 14 20.21 -17.15 21.56
N GLU A 15 19.38 -17.56 22.51
CA GLU A 15 18.92 -16.76 23.66
C GLU A 15 18.67 -15.24 23.48
N LEU A 16 17.46 -14.85 23.88
CA LEU A 16 16.96 -13.48 23.95
C LEU A 16 17.76 -12.64 24.98
N GLY A 17 18.31 -11.51 24.54
CA GLY A 17 18.96 -10.56 25.46
C GLY A 17 17.94 -9.83 26.36
N PRO A 18 18.05 -9.89 27.70
CA PRO A 18 17.09 -9.25 28.59
C PRO A 18 17.42 -7.77 28.83
N TRP A 19 16.66 -6.86 28.22
CA TRP A 19 16.67 -5.44 28.60
C TRP A 19 15.69 -5.18 29.75
N VAL A 20 16.03 -5.73 30.92
CA VAL A 20 15.42 -5.36 32.21
C VAL A 20 16.44 -4.54 32.99
N MET A 21 16.21 -3.23 33.09
CA MET A 21 16.73 -2.43 34.20
C MET A 21 15.58 -1.62 34.79
N ALA A 22 15.52 -1.62 36.13
CA ALA A 22 14.37 -1.20 36.90
C ALA A 22 14.47 0.24 37.42
N ALA A 23 13.38 0.67 38.07
CA ALA A 23 13.05 2.02 38.53
C ALA A 23 13.94 2.65 39.64
N ARG A 24 13.58 3.90 39.99
CA ARG A 24 14.04 4.80 41.09
C ARG A 24 15.39 5.51 40.83
N SER A 25 15.68 6.72 41.35
CA SER A 25 15.13 7.57 42.43
C SER A 25 15.54 9.06 42.19
N LYS A 26 15.16 10.14 42.92
CA LYS A 26 14.34 10.39 44.13
C LYS A 26 13.76 11.84 44.10
N ASP A 27 12.86 12.18 45.03
CA ASP A 27 12.35 13.52 45.39
C ASP A 27 13.41 14.64 45.62
N ALA A 28 13.06 15.90 45.27
CA ALA A 28 13.18 17.09 46.15
C ALA A 28 12.66 18.39 45.48
N ALA A 29 11.79 19.12 46.18
CA ALA A 29 11.58 20.58 46.09
C ALA A 29 12.07 21.19 47.44
N PRO A 30 12.11 22.53 47.70
CA PRO A 30 11.68 23.72 46.93
C PRO A 30 12.88 24.70 46.66
N SER A 31 12.80 25.91 46.08
CA SER A 31 11.98 27.07 46.45
C SER A 31 12.06 28.23 45.43
N GLN A 32 10.97 28.99 45.36
CA GLN A 32 10.83 30.44 45.16
C GLN A 32 11.97 31.24 44.49
N HIS A 33 11.64 31.90 43.37
CA HIS A 33 12.02 33.31 43.17
C HIS A 33 10.98 34.07 42.32
N ASP A 34 10.76 35.32 42.72
CA ASP A 34 10.10 36.48 42.08
C ASP A 34 8.95 36.33 41.07
N GLY A 35 7.93 37.17 41.31
CA GLY A 35 6.82 37.35 40.39
C GLY A 35 7.20 38.15 39.15
N LEU A 36 6.71 37.68 38.00
CA LEU A 36 6.61 38.48 36.78
C LEU A 36 5.13 38.77 36.51
N LEU A 37 4.84 40.02 36.18
CA LEU A 37 3.49 40.57 36.10
C LEU A 37 2.71 39.93 34.93
N PRO A 38 1.39 39.72 35.06
CA PRO A 38 0.57 39.26 33.94
C PRO A 38 0.44 40.37 32.88
N VAL A 39 1.29 40.31 31.86
CA VAL A 39 1.12 41.12 30.64
C VAL A 39 -0.11 40.61 29.90
N LYS A 40 -1.24 41.29 30.11
CA LYS A 40 -2.51 41.01 29.45
C LYS A 40 -2.65 41.89 28.21
N VAL A 41 -2.05 41.48 27.10
CA VAL A 41 -2.23 42.12 25.79
C VAL A 41 -2.18 41.05 24.70
N GLU A 42 -3.28 40.96 23.93
CA GLU A 42 -3.42 40.35 22.59
C GLU A 42 -3.05 38.85 22.47
N GLU A 43 -3.56 38.09 21.50
CA GLU A 43 -4.36 38.43 20.32
C GLU A 43 -5.41 37.31 20.10
N ASP A 44 -6.63 37.64 19.67
CA ASP A 44 -7.59 36.63 19.20
C ASP A 44 -7.16 36.18 17.80
N SER A 45 -6.11 35.38 17.72
CA SER A 45 -5.72 34.71 16.49
C SER A 45 -6.73 33.59 16.26
N PRO A 46 -7.61 33.68 15.24
CA PRO A 46 -8.50 32.58 14.92
C PRO A 46 -7.63 31.42 14.51
N GLY A 47 -7.54 30.41 15.39
CA GLY A 47 -6.72 29.23 15.18
C GLY A 47 -7.01 28.69 13.80
N SER A 48 -6.02 28.79 12.92
CA SER A 48 -6.09 28.30 11.55
C SER A 48 -6.30 26.80 11.66
N TRP A 49 -7.57 26.41 11.56
CA TRP A 49 -8.06 25.06 11.57
C TRP A 49 -7.79 24.43 10.22
N GLU A 50 -6.54 24.53 9.75
CA GLU A 50 -5.99 23.55 8.83
C GLU A 50 -6.20 22.21 9.53
N PRO A 51 -7.08 21.34 9.02
CA PRO A 51 -7.02 19.95 9.42
C PRO A 51 -5.63 19.54 8.93
N SER A 52 -4.73 19.21 9.86
CA SER A 52 -3.54 18.46 9.51
C SER A 52 -4.04 17.10 9.06
N TYR A 53 -4.46 17.02 7.79
CA TYR A 53 -5.06 15.83 7.19
C TYR A 53 -4.05 14.72 7.43
N PRO A 54 -4.36 13.74 8.29
CA PRO A 54 -3.41 12.69 8.57
C PRO A 54 -3.08 12.00 7.24
N ALA A 55 -1.84 11.56 7.08
CA ALA A 55 -1.32 10.97 5.83
C ALA A 55 -2.07 9.68 5.36
N ALA A 56 -3.16 9.33 6.02
CA ALA A 56 -4.10 8.24 5.74
C ALA A 56 -5.05 8.50 4.55
N TRP A 57 -5.12 9.72 4.00
CA TRP A 57 -5.98 10.06 2.85
C TRP A 57 -5.25 10.11 1.50
N THR A 58 -4.02 9.58 1.41
CA THR A 58 -3.44 9.32 0.08
C THR A 58 -4.21 8.19 -0.57
N ASP A 59 -4.82 8.47 -1.72
CA ASP A 59 -5.53 7.50 -2.54
C ASP A 59 -4.65 6.24 -2.81
N PRO A 60 -5.17 5.01 -2.57
CA PRO A 60 -4.42 3.78 -2.81
C PRO A 60 -3.96 3.62 -4.27
N GLU A 61 -4.74 4.09 -5.24
CA GLU A 61 -4.42 3.99 -6.66
C GLU A 61 -3.24 4.91 -7.02
N THR A 62 -3.23 6.14 -6.51
CA THR A 62 -2.09 7.06 -6.57
C THR A 62 -0.83 6.43 -5.97
N SER A 63 -0.96 5.67 -4.87
CA SER A 63 0.17 4.96 -4.26
C SER A 63 0.66 3.78 -5.13
N ARG A 64 -0.27 3.06 -5.79
CA ARG A 64 0.05 2.00 -6.77
C ARG A 64 0.82 2.54 -7.96
N LEU A 65 0.36 3.64 -8.55
CA LEU A 65 1.02 4.26 -9.70
C LEU A 65 2.47 4.64 -9.38
N HIS A 66 2.69 5.34 -8.25
CA HIS A 66 4.04 5.65 -7.79
C HIS A 66 4.88 4.40 -7.49
N PHE A 67 4.31 3.34 -6.90
CA PHE A 67 5.01 2.07 -6.67
C PHE A 67 5.50 1.43 -7.98
N ARG A 68 4.67 1.45 -9.03
CA ARG A 68 4.99 0.89 -10.34
C ARG A 68 5.92 1.78 -11.18
N GLN A 69 5.92 3.09 -10.96
CA GLN A 69 6.64 4.07 -11.78
C GLN A 69 7.98 4.53 -11.18
N LEU A 70 8.20 4.34 -9.87
CA LEU A 70 9.43 4.75 -9.16
C LEU A 70 10.69 4.28 -9.89
N ARG A 71 11.57 5.21 -10.23
CA ARG A 71 12.83 4.94 -10.91
C ARG A 71 13.99 4.99 -9.93
N TYR A 72 14.97 4.10 -10.11
CA TYR A 72 16.15 4.06 -9.25
C TYR A 72 16.98 5.36 -9.30
N GLN A 73 16.89 6.12 -10.40
CA GLN A 73 17.56 7.42 -10.55
C GLN A 73 16.91 8.55 -9.73
N GLU A 74 15.70 8.35 -9.20
CA GLU A 74 14.94 9.35 -8.43
C GLU A 74 15.23 9.29 -6.92
N VAL A 75 16.07 8.34 -6.48
CA VAL A 75 16.34 8.03 -5.07
C VAL A 75 17.84 7.99 -4.77
N ALA A 76 18.22 8.33 -3.54
CA ALA A 76 19.61 8.55 -3.15
C ALA A 76 20.50 7.28 -3.09
N GLY A 77 19.90 6.09 -3.10
CA GLY A 77 20.62 4.81 -2.98
C GLY A 77 19.67 3.61 -2.85
N PRO A 78 20.21 2.38 -2.77
CA PRO A 78 19.42 1.16 -2.78
C PRO A 78 18.61 0.94 -1.50
N GLU A 79 19.12 1.37 -0.33
CA GLU A 79 18.39 1.35 0.94
C GLU A 79 17.16 2.27 0.90
N GLU A 80 17.31 3.45 0.30
CA GLU A 80 16.23 4.42 0.12
C GLU A 80 15.21 3.93 -0.92
N ALA A 81 15.67 3.40 -2.05
CA ALA A 81 14.82 2.77 -3.06
C ALA A 81 13.92 1.68 -2.45
N LEU A 82 14.51 0.77 -1.67
CA LEU A 82 13.79 -0.31 -1.01
C LEU A 82 12.83 0.21 0.08
N SER A 83 13.23 1.22 0.84
CA SER A 83 12.39 1.83 1.88
C SER A 83 11.18 2.53 1.28
N ARG A 84 11.38 3.31 0.20
CA ARG A 84 10.30 4.00 -0.52
C ARG A 84 9.34 3.03 -1.21
N LEU A 85 9.86 1.96 -1.84
CA LEU A 85 9.03 0.89 -2.41
C LEU A 85 8.17 0.20 -1.33
N ARG A 86 8.71 -0.07 -0.13
CA ARG A 86 7.95 -0.63 1.00
C ARG A 86 6.85 0.31 1.48
N GLU A 87 7.14 1.61 1.59
CA GLU A 87 6.18 2.65 2.02
C GLU A 87 5.03 2.80 1.02
N LEU A 88 5.33 2.84 -0.29
CA LEU A 88 4.33 2.90 -1.36
C LEU A 88 3.48 1.63 -1.42
N CYS A 89 4.12 0.45 -1.32
CA CYS A 89 3.44 -0.84 -1.29
C CYS A 89 2.46 -0.96 -0.11
N ARG A 90 2.84 -0.51 1.10
CA ARG A 90 1.93 -0.48 2.27
C ARG A 90 0.75 0.47 2.08
N ARG A 91 0.96 1.68 1.54
CA ARG A 91 -0.15 2.62 1.29
C ARG A 91 -1.13 2.13 0.22
N TRP A 92 -0.63 1.42 -0.79
CA TRP A 92 -1.47 0.79 -1.81
C TRP A 92 -2.22 -0.43 -1.25
N LEU A 93 -1.53 -1.43 -0.71
CA LEU A 93 -2.12 -2.73 -0.34
C LEU A 93 -2.71 -2.77 1.08
N ARG A 94 -2.46 -1.75 1.90
CA ARG A 94 -3.02 -1.52 3.25
C ARG A 94 -3.13 -2.82 4.08
N PRO A 95 -2.03 -3.57 4.30
CA PRO A 95 -2.04 -4.86 4.99
C PRO A 95 -2.47 -4.79 6.47
N GLU A 96 -2.59 -3.60 7.02
CA GLU A 96 -3.18 -3.33 8.34
C GLU A 96 -4.72 -3.40 8.34
N LEU A 97 -5.35 -3.43 7.16
CA LEU A 97 -6.81 -3.39 6.95
C LEU A 97 -7.33 -4.51 6.03
N LEU A 98 -6.52 -4.97 5.07
CA LEU A 98 -6.89 -6.02 4.12
C LEU A 98 -6.26 -7.37 4.50
N SER A 99 -7.06 -8.43 4.39
CA SER A 99 -6.56 -9.81 4.52
C SER A 99 -5.60 -10.15 3.38
N LYS A 100 -4.80 -11.21 3.58
CA LYS A 100 -3.91 -11.73 2.54
C LYS A 100 -4.67 -12.06 1.25
N GLU A 101 -5.85 -12.64 1.38
CA GLU A 101 -6.74 -13.02 0.28
C GLU A 101 -7.25 -11.78 -0.46
N GLN A 102 -7.69 -10.76 0.27
CA GLN A 102 -8.09 -9.47 -0.33
C GLN A 102 -6.94 -8.78 -1.07
N ILE A 103 -5.72 -8.84 -0.53
CA ILE A 103 -4.51 -8.34 -1.21
C ILE A 103 -4.24 -9.13 -2.50
N LEU A 104 -4.40 -10.45 -2.48
CA LEU A 104 -4.24 -11.27 -3.69
C LEU A 104 -5.29 -10.93 -4.74
N GLU A 105 -6.56 -10.73 -4.36
CA GLU A 105 -7.61 -10.32 -5.30
C GLU A 105 -7.36 -8.91 -5.90
N LEU A 106 -6.81 -7.96 -5.13
CA LEU A 106 -6.38 -6.66 -5.69
C LEU A 106 -5.27 -6.81 -6.74
N LEU A 107 -4.31 -7.71 -6.52
CA LEU A 107 -3.24 -7.99 -7.48
C LEU A 107 -3.77 -8.73 -8.72
N VAL A 108 -4.74 -9.64 -8.54
CA VAL A 108 -5.45 -10.30 -9.65
C VAL A 108 -6.27 -9.29 -10.46
N LEU A 109 -6.95 -8.34 -9.81
CA LEU A 109 -7.67 -7.26 -10.47
C LEU A 109 -6.74 -6.33 -11.26
N GLU A 110 -5.62 -5.88 -10.67
CA GLU A 110 -4.60 -5.10 -11.40
C GLU A 110 -4.11 -5.87 -12.64
N GLN A 111 -3.80 -7.15 -12.49
CA GLN A 111 -3.34 -7.98 -13.60
C GLN A 111 -4.44 -8.20 -14.66
N PHE A 112 -5.69 -8.41 -14.25
CA PHE A 112 -6.83 -8.56 -15.14
C PHE A 112 -7.04 -7.30 -15.99
N LEU A 113 -7.04 -6.13 -15.35
CA LEU A 113 -7.18 -4.84 -16.04
C LEU A 113 -6.04 -4.57 -17.02
N THR A 114 -4.81 -5.05 -16.75
CA THR A 114 -3.67 -4.87 -17.68
C THR A 114 -3.65 -5.82 -18.87
N ILE A 115 -4.25 -7.03 -18.77
CA ILE A 115 -4.34 -7.98 -19.90
C ILE A 115 -5.55 -7.78 -20.80
N LEU A 116 -6.54 -6.97 -20.40
CA LEU A 116 -7.62 -6.57 -21.29
C LEU A 116 -7.05 -5.74 -22.46
N PRO A 117 -7.34 -6.11 -23.72
CA PRO A 117 -7.04 -5.24 -24.86
C PRO A 117 -7.76 -3.89 -24.79
N GLU A 118 -7.20 -2.92 -25.49
CA GLU A 118 -7.39 -1.48 -25.30
C GLU A 118 -8.86 -1.04 -25.32
N GLU A 119 -9.66 -1.64 -26.20
CA GLU A 119 -11.09 -1.32 -26.39
C GLU A 119 -11.94 -1.71 -25.17
N LEU A 120 -11.62 -2.85 -24.53
CA LEU A 120 -12.25 -3.24 -23.26
C LEU A 120 -11.63 -2.47 -22.08
N GLN A 121 -10.34 -2.19 -22.14
CA GLN A 121 -9.60 -1.57 -21.05
C GLN A 121 -10.06 -0.13 -20.78
N ALA A 122 -10.31 0.66 -21.83
CA ALA A 122 -10.89 1.99 -21.70
C ALA A 122 -12.26 1.94 -21.02
N TRP A 123 -13.17 1.11 -21.53
CA TRP A 123 -14.53 0.95 -21.00
C TRP A 123 -14.55 0.48 -19.54
N VAL A 124 -13.72 -0.51 -19.17
CA VAL A 124 -13.70 -1.00 -17.79
C VAL A 124 -13.11 0.04 -16.83
N ARG A 125 -12.15 0.87 -17.28
CA ARG A 125 -11.63 1.98 -16.46
C ARG A 125 -12.68 3.06 -16.17
N GLU A 126 -13.57 3.38 -17.11
CA GLU A 126 -14.67 4.32 -16.88
C GLU A 126 -15.64 3.86 -15.77
N HIS A 127 -15.71 2.55 -15.53
CA HIS A 127 -16.55 1.95 -14.50
C HIS A 127 -15.85 1.70 -13.15
N CYS A 128 -14.54 1.97 -13.03
CA CYS A 128 -13.76 1.88 -11.78
C CYS A 128 -14.05 0.65 -10.88
N PRO A 129 -13.96 -0.60 -11.39
CA PRO A 129 -14.32 -1.79 -10.61
C PRO A 129 -13.42 -1.98 -9.39
N GLU A 130 -14.01 -2.34 -8.25
CA GLU A 130 -13.31 -2.63 -6.98
C GLU A 130 -12.96 -4.13 -6.83
N SER A 131 -13.50 -4.99 -7.69
CA SER A 131 -13.31 -6.45 -7.66
C SER A 131 -13.15 -7.08 -9.05
N GLY A 132 -12.54 -8.26 -9.12
CA GLY A 132 -12.42 -9.04 -10.36
C GLY A 132 -13.79 -9.44 -10.93
N GLU A 133 -14.74 -9.81 -10.06
CA GLU A 133 -16.12 -10.12 -10.41
C GLU A 133 -16.84 -8.94 -11.07
N GLU A 134 -16.66 -7.74 -10.53
CA GLU A 134 -17.23 -6.51 -11.09
C GLU A 134 -16.60 -6.16 -12.44
N ALA A 135 -15.27 -6.23 -12.56
CA ALA A 135 -14.58 -6.02 -13.83
C ALA A 135 -15.08 -7.00 -14.92
N VAL A 136 -15.28 -8.28 -14.56
CA VAL A 136 -15.88 -9.29 -15.45
C VAL A 136 -17.35 -8.97 -15.76
N ALA A 137 -18.13 -8.47 -14.80
CA ALA A 137 -19.52 -8.07 -15.03
C ALA A 137 -19.63 -6.91 -16.03
N VAL A 138 -18.76 -5.89 -15.91
CA VAL A 138 -18.65 -4.75 -16.82
C VAL A 138 -18.26 -5.20 -18.23
N VAL A 139 -17.21 -6.03 -18.38
CA VAL A 139 -16.82 -6.61 -19.68
C VAL A 139 -17.98 -7.37 -20.32
N ARG A 140 -18.70 -8.20 -19.55
CA ARG A 140 -19.85 -8.95 -20.05
C ARG A 140 -21.04 -8.04 -20.39
N ALA A 141 -21.22 -6.91 -19.72
CA ALA A 141 -22.25 -5.94 -20.06
C ALA A 141 -21.98 -5.32 -21.45
N LEU A 142 -20.76 -4.83 -21.68
CA LEU A 142 -20.34 -4.32 -22.99
C LEU A 142 -20.48 -5.38 -24.09
N GLN A 143 -20.02 -6.61 -23.85
CA GLN A 143 -20.16 -7.70 -24.82
C GLN A 143 -21.62 -8.00 -25.18
N ARG A 144 -22.56 -7.92 -24.22
CA ARG A 144 -24.00 -8.09 -24.51
C ARG A 144 -24.55 -6.93 -25.34
N ALA A 145 -24.19 -5.68 -25.02
CA ALA A 145 -24.59 -4.51 -25.79
C ALA A 145 -24.11 -4.59 -27.24
N LEU A 146 -22.84 -4.96 -27.45
CA LEU A 146 -22.25 -5.14 -28.78
C LEU A 146 -22.85 -6.34 -29.53
N ASN A 147 -23.19 -7.44 -28.86
CA ASN A 147 -23.85 -8.59 -29.51
C ASN A 147 -25.28 -8.29 -29.99
N GLY A 148 -25.91 -7.21 -29.52
CA GLY A 148 -27.14 -6.67 -30.12
C GLY A 148 -26.91 -6.04 -31.50
N THR A 149 -25.65 -5.74 -31.86
CA THR A 149 -25.23 -5.04 -33.07
C THR A 149 -24.12 -5.83 -33.80
N SER A 150 -24.48 -6.96 -34.41
CA SER A 150 -23.61 -7.83 -35.23
C SER A 150 -22.44 -8.55 -34.49
N PRO A 151 -22.62 -9.81 -34.04
CA PRO A 151 -21.71 -10.48 -33.07
C PRO A 151 -20.30 -10.92 -33.53
N GLN A 152 -19.85 -10.62 -34.76
CA GLN A 152 -18.77 -11.41 -35.41
C GLN A 152 -17.43 -10.68 -35.64
N VAL A 153 -17.40 -9.35 -35.70
CA VAL A 153 -16.19 -8.62 -36.09
C VAL A 153 -15.09 -8.73 -35.03
N TRP A 154 -15.42 -8.38 -33.78
CA TRP A 154 -14.41 -8.33 -32.71
C TRP A 154 -13.80 -9.70 -32.45
N LYS A 155 -14.59 -10.77 -32.24
CA LYS A 155 -14.10 -12.13 -31.84
C LYS A 155 -12.98 -12.73 -32.69
N ALA A 156 -12.83 -12.34 -33.96
CA ALA A 156 -11.72 -12.79 -34.80
C ALA A 156 -10.39 -12.13 -34.39
N GLU A 157 -10.43 -10.86 -33.98
CA GLU A 157 -9.27 -10.00 -33.75
C GLU A 157 -8.46 -10.40 -32.48
N TRP A 158 -9.15 -10.71 -31.38
CA TRP A 158 -8.57 -11.19 -30.10
C TRP A 158 -7.86 -12.53 -30.26
N ARG A 159 -8.22 -13.33 -31.27
CA ARG A 159 -7.56 -14.61 -31.56
C ARG A 159 -6.25 -14.44 -32.35
N THR A 160 -6.00 -13.26 -32.92
CA THR A 160 -4.87 -12.98 -33.81
C THR A 160 -3.80 -12.05 -33.24
N LYS A 161 -3.97 -11.56 -32.00
CA LYS A 161 -3.06 -10.65 -31.30
C LYS A 161 -2.50 -11.26 -29.99
N SER A 162 -2.23 -12.57 -29.98
CA SER A 162 -1.64 -13.32 -28.85
C SER A 162 -0.41 -14.12 -29.25
#